data_AF-A0A1G2T263-F1
#
_entry.id   AF-A0A1G2T263-F1
#
_cell.length_a   1.000
_cell.length_b   1.000
_cell.length_c   1.000
_cell.angle_alpha   90.00
_cell.angle_beta   90.00
_cell.angle_gamma   90.00
#
_symmetry.space_group_name_H-M   'P 1'
#
loop_
_entity.id
_entity.type
_entity.pdbx_description
1 polymer ?
#
loop_
_entity_poly.entity_id
_entity_poly.type
_entity_poly.pdbx_seq_one_letter_code
_entity_poly.pdbx_strand_id
1 'polypeptide(L)'
;MGGRFLEVYPKGNKRAAEAKRPMAKFCGVSVDTVTGWLYRNDHLPRGEQYIRLMCFLELNGYKVIEAERLQQKLHNFIRLIGFGLISVTEAVEILGYNDPSVLFALLRGDRGASDEVGQKLWDMWRARKDQLDEAVEKASEEFRLNFSKAIVSPRPTPTTEESIPSGGNNCPKDGVVDIMQGLLRLLDSGALSNLTDADWVTLRNSSGMILRLSSHLSTISAKLVSPS
;
A
#
# COMPACT_ATOMS: atom_id res chain seq x y z
N MET A 1 -9.26 -7.44 -1.35
CA MET A 1 -8.97 -6.46 -0.28
C MET A 1 -9.38 -7.07 1.06
N GLY A 2 -8.46 -7.31 1.99
CA GLY A 2 -8.87 -7.58 3.39
C GLY A 2 -8.23 -8.74 4.14
N GLY A 3 -7.26 -9.50 3.59
CA GLY A 3 -6.70 -10.70 4.24
C GLY A 3 -6.39 -10.49 5.73
N ARG A 4 -5.49 -9.54 6.05
CA ARG A 4 -5.10 -9.25 7.43
C ARG A 4 -6.23 -8.70 8.31
N PHE A 5 -7.10 -7.83 7.78
CA PHE A 5 -8.21 -7.27 8.57
C PHE A 5 -9.27 -8.35 8.88
N LEU A 6 -9.59 -9.20 7.92
CA LEU A 6 -10.59 -10.26 8.03
C LEU A 6 -10.09 -11.46 8.85
N GLU A 7 -8.79 -11.75 8.83
CA GLU A 7 -8.14 -12.71 9.73
C GLU A 7 -8.30 -12.28 11.19
N VAL A 8 -8.10 -10.99 11.46
CA VAL A 8 -8.17 -10.45 12.81
C VAL A 8 -9.63 -10.25 13.27
N TYR A 9 -10.50 -9.82 12.36
CA TYR A 9 -11.90 -9.50 12.65
C TYR A 9 -12.84 -10.27 11.69
N PRO A 10 -13.05 -11.58 11.94
CA PRO A 10 -13.97 -12.38 11.13
C PRO A 10 -15.42 -11.93 11.33
N LYS A 11 -16.29 -12.35 10.40
CA LYS A 11 -17.72 -12.03 10.43
C LYS A 11 -18.34 -12.50 11.76
N GLY A 12 -19.12 -11.63 12.41
CA GLY A 12 -19.76 -11.92 13.70
C GLY A 12 -18.93 -11.55 14.93
N ASN A 13 -17.67 -11.13 14.77
CA ASN A 13 -16.89 -10.61 15.88
C ASN A 13 -17.50 -9.29 16.41
N LYS A 14 -17.80 -9.22 17.70
CA LYS A 14 -18.39 -8.04 18.37
C LYS A 14 -17.49 -6.79 18.25
N ARG A 15 -16.17 -6.97 18.15
CA ARG A 15 -15.19 -5.88 17.98
C ARG A 15 -15.00 -5.44 16.53
N ALA A 16 -15.53 -6.19 15.55
CA ALA A 16 -15.38 -5.84 14.14
C ALA A 16 -16.02 -4.48 13.82
N ALA A 17 -17.16 -4.16 14.45
CA ALA A 17 -17.82 -2.87 14.26
C ALA A 17 -16.90 -1.70 14.67
N GLU A 18 -16.21 -1.81 15.79
CA GLU A 18 -15.27 -0.81 16.29
C GLU A 18 -14.03 -0.71 15.39
N ALA A 19 -13.48 -1.85 14.97
CA ALA A 19 -12.32 -1.91 14.08
C ALA A 19 -12.59 -1.29 12.69
N LYS A 20 -13.84 -1.28 12.23
CA LYS A 20 -14.25 -0.65 10.96
C LYS A 20 -14.47 0.86 11.07
N ARG A 21 -14.64 1.42 12.28
CA ARG A 21 -14.95 2.86 12.46
C ARG A 21 -13.91 3.79 11.85
N PRO A 22 -12.59 3.58 11.98
CA PRO A 22 -11.59 4.45 11.36
C PRO A 22 -11.74 4.51 9.84
N MET A 23 -11.94 3.36 9.20
CA MET A 23 -12.14 3.27 7.75
C MET A 23 -13.42 3.98 7.31
N ALA A 24 -14.53 3.76 8.04
CA ALA A 24 -15.81 4.39 7.76
C ALA A 24 -15.70 5.93 7.89
N LYS A 25 -15.05 6.41 8.95
CA LYS A 25 -14.84 7.83 9.20
C LYS A 25 -13.94 8.48 8.14
N PHE A 26 -12.81 7.87 7.81
CA PHE A 26 -11.90 8.37 6.76
C PHE A 26 -12.60 8.47 5.39
N CYS A 27 -13.35 7.43 5.03
CA CYS A 27 -14.06 7.38 3.75
C CYS A 27 -15.36 8.19 3.72
N GLY A 28 -15.81 8.74 4.87
CA GLY A 28 -17.06 9.49 4.97
C GLY A 28 -18.32 8.63 4.74
N VAL A 29 -18.29 7.35 5.14
CA VAL A 29 -19.39 6.39 4.93
C VAL A 29 -19.82 5.74 6.25
N SER A 30 -20.91 4.98 6.21
CA SER A 30 -21.36 4.18 7.35
C SER A 30 -20.50 2.92 7.55
N VAL A 31 -20.50 2.37 8.77
CA VAL A 31 -19.87 1.07 9.06
C VAL A 31 -20.54 -0.07 8.29
N ASP A 32 -21.83 0.04 7.99
CA ASP A 32 -22.56 -0.95 7.20
C ASP A 32 -22.10 -0.96 5.74
N THR A 33 -21.81 0.22 5.19
CA THR A 33 -21.20 0.36 3.85
C THR A 33 -19.86 -0.36 3.80
N VAL A 34 -18.97 -0.12 4.79
CA VAL A 34 -17.69 -0.83 4.92
C VAL A 34 -17.88 -2.34 5.09
N THR A 35 -18.91 -2.76 5.81
CA THR A 35 -19.27 -4.18 5.96
C THR A 35 -19.67 -4.77 4.61
N GLY A 36 -20.41 -4.04 3.80
CA GLY A 36 -20.69 -4.40 2.41
C GLY A 36 -19.39 -4.62 1.62
N TRP A 37 -18.45 -3.67 1.68
CA TRP A 37 -17.18 -3.76 0.93
C TRP A 37 -16.35 -4.98 1.29
N LEU A 38 -16.31 -5.34 2.57
CA LEU A 38 -15.45 -6.42 3.07
C LEU A 38 -16.05 -7.81 2.87
N TYR A 39 -17.39 -7.95 2.87
CA TYR A 39 -18.06 -9.26 2.89
C TYR A 39 -18.99 -9.51 1.72
N ARG A 40 -19.26 -8.52 0.86
CA ARG A 40 -20.15 -8.64 -0.29
C ARG A 40 -19.43 -8.18 -1.57
N ASN A 41 -19.27 -9.10 -2.52
CA ASN A 41 -18.53 -8.84 -3.76
C ASN A 41 -19.22 -7.82 -4.69
N ASP A 42 -20.53 -7.60 -4.52
CA ASP A 42 -21.35 -6.70 -5.33
C ASP A 42 -21.39 -5.25 -4.79
N HIS A 43 -20.84 -4.99 -3.61
CA HIS A 43 -20.92 -3.68 -2.95
C HIS A 43 -19.62 -2.88 -2.99
N LEU A 44 -18.67 -3.18 -3.88
CA LEU A 44 -17.37 -2.50 -3.90
C LEU A 44 -17.49 -0.96 -4.03
N PRO A 45 -16.61 -0.20 -3.37
CA PRO A 45 -16.63 1.25 -3.47
C PRO A 45 -16.37 1.70 -4.90
N ARG A 46 -16.98 2.82 -5.27
CA ARG A 46 -16.84 3.45 -6.59
C ARG A 46 -16.53 4.92 -6.42
N GLY A 47 -16.03 5.54 -7.48
CA GLY A 47 -15.78 6.98 -7.53
C GLY A 47 -14.85 7.46 -6.41
N GLU A 48 -15.24 8.54 -5.73
CA GLU A 48 -14.43 9.14 -4.67
C GLU A 48 -14.22 8.21 -3.48
N GLN A 49 -15.22 7.39 -3.10
CA GLN A 49 -15.06 6.45 -2.00
C GLN A 49 -13.99 5.40 -2.28
N TYR A 50 -13.82 5.01 -3.55
CA TYR A 50 -12.74 4.10 -3.95
C TYR A 50 -11.37 4.77 -3.77
N ILE A 51 -11.23 6.03 -4.17
CA ILE A 51 -10.00 6.82 -3.99
C ILE A 51 -9.64 6.95 -2.50
N ARG A 52 -10.60 7.35 -1.66
CA ARG A 52 -10.40 7.44 -0.21
C ARG A 52 -10.03 6.09 0.40
N LEU A 53 -10.67 5.00 -0.03
CA LEU A 53 -10.30 3.68 0.47
C LEU A 53 -8.87 3.31 0.10
N MET A 54 -8.42 3.57 -1.14
CA MET A 54 -7.03 3.32 -1.53
C MET A 54 -6.05 4.06 -0.62
N CYS A 55 -6.25 5.37 -0.41
CA CYS A 55 -5.40 6.17 0.47
C CYS A 55 -5.44 5.68 1.93
N PHE A 56 -6.60 5.28 2.44
CA PHE A 56 -6.72 4.68 3.78
C PHE A 56 -5.91 3.39 3.92
N LEU A 57 -5.94 2.53 2.89
CA LEU A 57 -5.20 1.28 2.87
C LEU A 57 -3.69 1.55 2.83
N GLU A 58 -3.22 2.44 1.96
CA GLU A 58 -1.81 2.87 1.90
C GLU A 58 -1.33 3.45 3.23
N LEU A 59 -2.12 4.34 3.85
CA LEU A 59 -1.84 4.94 5.15
C LEU A 59 -1.60 3.89 6.24
N ASN A 60 -2.29 2.74 6.13
CA ASN A 60 -2.18 1.61 7.06
C ASN A 60 -1.18 0.55 6.61
N GLY A 61 -0.31 0.86 5.64
CA GLY A 61 0.78 -0.01 5.17
C GLY A 61 0.32 -1.15 4.28
N TYR A 62 -0.89 -1.10 3.72
CA TYR A 62 -1.30 -2.04 2.69
C TYR A 62 -0.69 -1.67 1.35
N LYS A 63 -0.25 -2.68 0.62
CA LYS A 63 0.17 -2.56 -0.77
C LYS A 63 -1.07 -2.52 -1.68
N VAL A 64 -1.36 -1.36 -2.26
CA VAL A 64 -2.48 -1.17 -3.20
C VAL A 64 -1.92 -1.32 -4.62
N ILE A 65 -2.14 -2.47 -5.24
CA ILE A 65 -1.57 -2.83 -6.55
C ILE A 65 -1.96 -1.82 -7.62
N GLU A 66 -3.20 -1.33 -7.55
CA GLU A 66 -3.73 -0.32 -8.45
C GLU A 66 -2.94 0.98 -8.37
N ALA A 67 -2.54 1.39 -7.17
CA ALA A 67 -1.75 2.60 -6.96
C ALA A 67 -0.29 2.44 -7.39
N GLU A 68 0.31 1.26 -7.19
CA GLU A 68 1.71 0.99 -7.58
C GLU A 68 1.94 1.05 -9.09
N ARG A 69 0.92 0.76 -9.89
CA ARG A 69 1.00 0.79 -11.35
C ARG A 69 0.83 2.19 -11.92
N LEU A 70 0.40 3.15 -11.11
CA LEU A 70 0.19 4.51 -11.55
C LEU A 70 1.49 5.29 -11.62
N GLN A 71 1.57 6.19 -12.59
CA GLN A 71 2.64 7.17 -12.66
C GLN A 71 2.60 8.06 -11.39
N GLN A 72 3.77 8.43 -10.87
CA GLN A 72 3.91 9.19 -9.62
C GLN A 72 3.03 10.46 -9.58
N LYS A 73 2.88 11.16 -10.71
CA LYS A 73 2.04 12.37 -10.81
C LYS A 73 0.56 12.06 -10.53
N LEU A 74 0.04 10.96 -11.08
CA LEU A 74 -1.33 10.52 -10.86
C LEU A 74 -1.51 10.03 -9.42
N HIS A 75 -0.54 9.29 -8.89
CA HIS A 75 -0.56 8.84 -7.50
C HIS A 75 -0.63 10.01 -6.51
N ASN A 76 0.24 11.00 -6.68
CA ASN A 76 0.25 12.22 -5.87
C ASN A 76 -1.09 12.96 -5.96
N PHE A 77 -1.67 13.04 -7.15
CA PHE A 77 -2.96 13.68 -7.36
C PHE A 77 -4.12 12.92 -6.70
N ILE A 78 -4.13 11.59 -6.79
CA ILE A 78 -5.10 10.73 -6.07
C ILE A 78 -5.05 11.01 -4.58
N ARG A 79 -3.86 11.21 -4.01
CA ARG A 79 -3.71 11.55 -2.58
C ARG A 79 -4.36 12.89 -2.25
N LEU A 80 -4.27 13.91 -3.11
CA LEU A 80 -4.99 15.18 -2.86
C LEU A 80 -6.50 14.97 -2.72
N ILE A 81 -7.09 14.10 -3.55
CA ILE A 81 -8.52 13.75 -3.46
C ILE A 81 -8.79 12.88 -2.22
N GLY A 82 -7.99 11.84 -2.01
CA GLY A 82 -8.19 10.85 -0.96
C GLY A 82 -8.07 11.42 0.46
N PHE A 83 -7.21 12.42 0.64
CA PHE A 83 -7.07 13.16 1.91
C PHE A 83 -7.99 14.40 1.99
N GLY A 84 -8.84 14.64 0.97
CA GLY A 84 -9.86 15.68 1.01
C GLY A 84 -9.35 17.11 0.84
N LEU A 85 -8.17 17.30 0.22
CA LEU A 85 -7.65 18.63 -0.11
C LEU A 85 -8.28 19.23 -1.36
N ILE A 86 -8.80 18.35 -2.24
CA ILE A 86 -9.63 18.71 -3.38
C ILE A 86 -10.75 17.67 -3.50
N SER A 87 -11.92 18.11 -3.96
CA SER A 87 -13.03 17.24 -4.32
C SER A 87 -12.88 16.70 -5.76
N VAL A 88 -13.61 15.63 -6.08
CA VAL A 88 -13.70 15.13 -7.47
C VAL A 88 -14.28 16.20 -8.41
N THR A 89 -15.24 17.00 -7.95
CA THR A 89 -15.83 18.09 -8.72
C THR A 89 -14.82 19.18 -9.06
N GLU A 90 -14.05 19.65 -8.08
CA GLU A 90 -12.98 20.63 -8.31
C GLU A 90 -11.89 20.07 -9.23
N ALA A 91 -11.53 18.80 -9.05
CA ALA A 91 -10.57 18.11 -9.90
C ALA A 91 -11.02 18.09 -11.38
N VAL A 92 -12.29 17.76 -11.64
CA VAL A 92 -12.87 17.72 -12.98
C VAL A 92 -12.84 19.11 -13.63
N GLU A 93 -13.23 20.14 -12.88
CA GLU A 93 -13.24 21.53 -13.34
C GLU A 93 -11.84 22.03 -13.71
N ILE A 94 -10.85 21.83 -12.83
CA ILE A 94 -9.47 22.29 -13.06
C ILE A 94 -8.85 21.59 -14.28
N LEU A 95 -9.09 20.29 -14.41
CA LEU A 95 -8.58 19.50 -15.54
C LEU A 95 -9.32 19.81 -16.85
N GLY A 96 -10.49 20.46 -16.78
CA GLY A 96 -11.29 20.82 -17.94
C GLY A 96 -12.05 19.62 -18.52
N TYR A 97 -12.43 18.66 -17.67
CA TYR A 97 -13.25 17.54 -18.08
C TYR A 97 -14.73 17.89 -17.97
N ASN A 98 -15.53 17.44 -18.94
CA ASN A 98 -16.98 17.61 -18.91
C ASN A 98 -17.70 16.49 -18.14
N ASP A 99 -17.00 15.38 -17.87
CA ASP A 99 -17.55 14.18 -17.25
C ASP A 99 -16.56 13.60 -16.22
N PRO A 100 -16.97 13.44 -14.94
CA PRO A 100 -16.17 12.78 -13.90
C PRO A 100 -15.71 11.36 -14.29
N SER A 101 -16.45 10.66 -15.15
CA SER A 101 -16.05 9.32 -15.61
C SER A 101 -14.70 9.32 -16.33
N VAL A 102 -14.37 10.43 -17.02
CA VAL A 102 -13.07 10.61 -17.68
C VAL A 102 -11.95 10.70 -16.65
N LEU A 103 -12.18 11.43 -15.55
CA LEU A 103 -11.24 11.50 -14.45
C LEU A 103 -11.01 10.11 -13.84
N PHE A 104 -12.08 9.35 -13.56
CA PHE A 104 -11.92 8.01 -13.00
C PHE A 104 -11.21 7.04 -13.95
N ALA A 105 -11.41 7.14 -15.26
CA ALA A 105 -10.66 6.35 -16.25
C ALA A 105 -9.17 6.71 -16.25
N LEU A 106 -8.84 8.00 -16.16
CA LEU A 106 -7.46 8.47 -16.02
C LEU A 106 -6.82 7.92 -14.72
N LEU A 107 -7.52 8.01 -13.59
CA LEU A 107 -7.00 7.58 -12.29
C LEU A 107 -6.85 6.06 -12.16
N ARG A 108 -7.55 5.27 -12.98
CA ARG A 108 -7.35 3.81 -13.07
C ARG A 108 -6.22 3.42 -14.03
N GLY A 109 -5.69 4.37 -14.79
CA GLY A 109 -4.70 4.11 -15.85
C GLY A 109 -5.33 3.54 -17.14
N ASP A 110 -6.66 3.51 -17.26
CA ASP A 110 -7.36 3.08 -18.48
C ASP A 110 -7.12 4.08 -19.63
N ARG A 111 -6.75 5.33 -19.28
CA ARG A 111 -6.45 6.41 -20.21
C ARG A 111 -5.18 7.14 -19.76
N GLY A 112 -4.31 7.49 -20.70
CA GLY A 112 -3.14 8.33 -20.43
C GLY A 112 -3.50 9.80 -20.24
N ALA A 113 -2.70 10.53 -19.44
CA ALA A 113 -2.75 11.99 -19.39
C ALA A 113 -2.12 12.57 -20.66
N SER A 114 -2.72 13.62 -21.24
CA SER A 114 -2.00 14.49 -22.17
C SER A 114 -0.95 15.30 -21.42
N ASP A 115 0.01 15.89 -22.14
CA ASP A 115 1.07 16.70 -21.51
C ASP A 115 0.49 17.90 -20.72
N GLU A 116 -0.53 18.56 -21.27
CA GLU A 116 -1.25 19.65 -20.60
C GLU A 116 -1.90 19.20 -19.29
N VAL A 117 -2.58 18.04 -19.31
CA VAL A 117 -3.19 17.45 -18.10
C VAL A 117 -2.10 17.05 -17.12
N GLY A 118 -1.02 16.43 -17.59
CA GLY A 118 0.13 16.05 -16.78
C GLY A 118 0.79 17.23 -16.08
N GLN A 119 0.84 18.40 -16.73
CA GLN A 119 1.34 19.64 -16.15
C GLN A 119 0.38 20.17 -15.08
N LYS A 120 -0.93 20.24 -15.36
CA LYS A 120 -1.93 20.65 -14.36
C LYS A 120 -1.90 19.78 -13.10
N LEU A 121 -1.81 18.45 -13.26
CA LEU A 121 -1.70 17.51 -12.16
C LEU A 121 -0.48 17.81 -11.28
N TRP A 122 0.66 18.07 -11.93
CA TRP A 122 1.90 18.38 -11.26
C TRP A 122 1.84 19.71 -10.50
N ASP A 123 1.28 20.76 -11.12
CA ASP A 123 1.16 22.08 -10.51
C ASP A 123 0.22 22.07 -9.31
N MET A 124 -0.90 21.34 -9.40
CA MET A 124 -1.82 21.17 -8.27
C MET A 124 -1.17 20.48 -7.08
N TRP A 125 -0.42 19.41 -7.33
CA TRP A 125 0.31 18.72 -6.26
C TRP A 125 1.38 19.62 -5.65
N ARG A 126 2.18 20.28 -6.48
CA ARG A 126 3.26 21.15 -6.00
C ARG A 126 2.70 22.28 -5.13
N ALA A 127 1.59 22.88 -5.52
CA ALA A 127 0.95 23.96 -4.76
C ALA A 127 0.37 23.52 -3.40
N ARG A 128 0.10 22.23 -3.20
CA ARG A 128 -0.54 21.68 -2.00
C ARG A 128 0.30 20.63 -1.29
N LYS A 129 1.58 20.51 -1.64
CA LYS A 129 2.44 19.44 -1.12
C LYS A 129 2.51 19.47 0.40
N ASP A 130 2.76 20.65 0.97
CA ASP A 130 2.90 20.79 2.43
C ASP A 130 1.58 20.48 3.16
N GLN A 131 0.45 20.92 2.59
CA GLN A 131 -0.89 20.59 3.10
C GLN A 131 -1.18 19.09 3.02
N LEU A 132 -0.68 18.42 1.98
CA LEU A 132 -0.82 16.97 1.83
C LEU A 132 0.00 16.25 2.87
N ASP A 133 1.24 16.66 3.10
CA ASP A 133 2.11 16.06 4.11
C ASP A 133 1.50 16.22 5.52
N GLU A 134 0.98 17.40 5.86
CA GLU A 134 0.25 17.65 7.11
C GLU A 134 -1.04 16.79 7.23
N ALA A 135 -1.84 16.73 6.16
CA ALA A 135 -3.06 15.94 6.14
C ALA A 135 -2.79 14.43 6.31
N VAL A 136 -1.69 13.95 5.73
CA VAL A 136 -1.25 12.55 5.85
C VAL A 136 -0.78 12.26 7.27
N GLU A 137 0.02 13.14 7.86
CA GLU A 137 0.48 13.00 9.24
C GLU A 137 -0.71 12.95 10.21
N LYS A 138 -1.60 13.94 10.14
CA LYS A 138 -2.82 14.00 10.96
C LYS A 138 -3.68 12.75 10.78
N ALA A 139 -3.88 12.32 9.54
CA ALA A 139 -4.65 11.11 9.26
C ALA A 139 -3.96 9.86 9.81
N SER A 140 -2.62 9.80 9.77
CA SER A 140 -1.85 8.67 10.28
C SER A 140 -1.96 8.51 11.79
N GLU A 141 -2.17 9.61 12.53
CA GLU A 141 -2.42 9.58 13.96
C GLU A 141 -3.86 9.18 14.26
N GLU A 142 -4.83 9.75 13.53
CA GLU A 142 -6.25 9.58 13.80
C GLU A 142 -6.80 8.21 13.36
N PHE A 143 -6.31 7.69 12.24
CA PHE A 143 -6.92 6.54 11.54
C PHE A 143 -6.07 5.27 11.55
N ARG A 144 -4.98 5.25 12.31
CA ARG A 144 -4.09 4.09 12.39
C ARG A 144 -4.81 2.85 12.92
N LEU A 145 -4.71 1.76 12.16
CA LEU A 145 -5.18 0.46 12.58
C LEU A 145 -4.12 -0.25 13.44
N ASN A 146 -4.42 -0.41 14.72
CA ASN A 146 -3.59 -1.16 15.66
C ASN A 146 -3.92 -2.66 15.59
N PHE A 147 -3.26 -3.39 14.70
CA PHE A 147 -3.41 -4.86 14.60
C PHE A 147 -2.74 -5.64 15.76
N SER A 148 -1.92 -4.98 16.57
CA SER A 148 -1.10 -5.62 17.62
C SER A 148 -1.89 -6.15 18.83
N LYS A 149 -3.18 -5.84 18.98
CA LYS A 149 -3.99 -6.23 20.15
C LYS A 149 -4.86 -7.48 19.96
N ALA A 150 -4.85 -8.10 18.79
CA ALA A 150 -5.74 -9.23 18.51
C ALA A 150 -5.08 -10.61 18.50
N ILE A 151 -3.75 -10.67 18.69
CA ILE A 151 -3.00 -11.93 18.86
C ILE A 151 -2.88 -12.26 20.36
N VAL A 152 -3.99 -12.28 21.11
CA VAL A 152 -4.01 -12.91 22.44
C VAL A 152 -5.37 -13.57 22.64
N SER A 153 -5.45 -14.81 22.20
CA SER A 153 -6.12 -15.85 22.96
C SER A 153 -5.42 -17.17 22.63
N PRO A 154 -4.57 -17.71 23.53
CA PRO A 154 -4.14 -19.08 23.44
C PRO A 154 -5.40 -19.95 23.53
N ARG A 155 -5.75 -20.60 22.43
CA ARG A 155 -6.76 -21.65 22.43
C ARG A 155 -6.16 -22.81 23.25
N PRO A 156 -6.80 -23.29 24.32
CA PRO A 156 -6.33 -24.49 24.99
C PRO A 156 -6.48 -25.65 24.01
N THR A 157 -5.35 -26.22 23.59
CA THR A 157 -5.28 -27.46 22.82
C THR A 157 -5.77 -28.62 23.69
N PRO A 158 -6.75 -29.41 23.25
CA PRO A 158 -6.87 -30.76 23.74
C PRO A 158 -5.78 -31.62 23.09
N THR A 159 -5.00 -32.27 23.94
CA THR A 159 -4.05 -33.32 23.61
C THR A 159 -4.73 -34.41 22.80
N THR A 160 -4.33 -34.59 21.54
CA THR A 160 -4.45 -35.88 20.86
C THR A 160 -3.33 -35.98 19.84
N GLU A 161 -2.42 -36.92 20.11
CA GLU A 161 -1.45 -37.43 19.16
C GLU A 161 -2.20 -37.99 17.96
N GLU A 162 -1.96 -37.47 16.76
CA GLU A 162 -2.12 -38.24 15.53
C GLU A 162 -1.30 -37.59 14.41
N SER A 163 -0.32 -38.37 13.96
CA SER A 163 0.46 -38.32 12.73
C SER A 163 0.05 -37.29 11.65
N ILE A 164 0.96 -36.37 11.35
CA ILE A 164 0.96 -35.54 10.13
C ILE A 164 1.43 -36.41 8.94
N PRO A 165 0.67 -36.54 7.84
CA PRO A 165 1.24 -36.74 6.52
C PRO A 165 1.68 -35.37 5.98
N SER A 166 2.99 -35.22 5.81
CA SER A 166 3.60 -34.11 5.08
C SER A 166 3.17 -34.17 3.62
N GLY A 167 2.55 -33.11 3.11
CA GLY A 167 2.15 -33.02 1.70
C GLY A 167 1.55 -31.67 1.34
N GLY A 168 2.36 -30.76 0.78
CA GLY A 168 1.89 -29.47 0.29
C GLY A 168 3.01 -28.52 -0.12
N ASN A 169 3.84 -28.95 -1.08
CA ASN A 169 4.83 -28.12 -1.77
C ASN A 169 4.22 -26.80 -2.26
N ASN A 170 4.73 -25.67 -1.78
CA ASN A 170 4.80 -24.43 -2.57
C ASN A 170 6.22 -23.86 -2.43
N CYS A 171 6.83 -23.63 -3.58
CA CYS A 171 8.25 -23.41 -3.77
C CYS A 171 8.68 -22.00 -3.29
N PRO A 172 9.87 -21.80 -2.67
CA PRO A 172 10.32 -20.50 -2.15
C PRO A 172 10.77 -19.49 -3.22
N LYS A 173 10.42 -19.69 -4.49
CA LYS A 173 11.04 -18.98 -5.64
C LYS A 173 10.55 -17.54 -5.78
N ASP A 174 9.28 -17.26 -5.50
CA ASP A 174 8.71 -15.92 -5.67
C ASP A 174 9.24 -14.93 -4.61
N GLY A 175 9.45 -15.42 -3.37
CA GLY A 175 9.97 -14.57 -2.29
C GLY A 175 11.40 -14.07 -2.53
N VAL A 176 12.22 -14.82 -3.28
CA VAL A 176 13.61 -14.41 -3.57
C VAL A 176 13.64 -13.21 -4.52
N VAL A 177 12.77 -13.20 -5.53
CA VAL A 177 12.67 -12.10 -6.49
C VAL A 177 12.16 -10.83 -5.80
N ASP A 178 11.17 -10.95 -4.93
CA ASP A 178 10.63 -9.82 -4.16
C ASP A 178 11.68 -9.21 -3.22
N ILE A 179 12.50 -10.03 -2.56
CA ILE A 179 13.61 -9.54 -1.71
C ILE A 179 14.66 -8.80 -2.55
N MET A 180 15.03 -9.34 -3.71
CA MET A 180 16.00 -8.70 -4.61
C MET A 180 15.50 -7.35 -5.13
N GLN A 181 14.23 -7.26 -5.51
CA GLN A 181 13.62 -6.00 -5.94
C GLN A 181 13.51 -4.98 -4.79
N GLY A 182 13.19 -5.44 -3.58
CA GLY A 182 13.16 -4.60 -2.38
C GLY A 182 14.53 -4.00 -2.05
N LEU A 183 15.59 -4.83 -2.10
CA LEU A 183 16.96 -4.37 -1.89
C LEU A 183 17.39 -3.33 -2.94
N LEU A 184 17.05 -3.54 -4.22
CA LEU A 184 17.37 -2.59 -5.29
C LEU A 184 16.71 -1.22 -5.05
N ARG A 185 15.41 -1.20 -4.72
CA ARG A 185 14.68 0.05 -4.44
C ARG A 185 15.25 0.81 -3.25
N LEU A 186 15.73 0.09 -2.23
CA LEU A 186 16.34 0.69 -1.04
C LEU A 186 17.71 1.32 -1.35
N LEU A 187 18.47 0.73 -2.28
CA LEU A 187 19.73 1.30 -2.75
C LEU A 187 19.49 2.52 -3.67
N ASP A 188 18.50 2.45 -4.55
CA ASP A 188 18.15 3.53 -5.48
C ASP A 188 17.49 4.74 -4.80
N SER A 189 16.82 4.54 -3.66
CA SER A 189 16.16 5.63 -2.92
C SER A 189 17.13 6.56 -2.19
N GLY A 190 18.45 6.36 -2.35
CA GLY A 190 19.47 7.14 -1.65
C GLY A 190 19.45 6.92 -0.13
N ALA A 191 18.87 5.82 0.36
CA ALA A 191 18.77 5.56 1.80
C ALA A 191 20.15 5.49 2.48
N LEU A 192 21.16 5.03 1.73
CA LEU A 192 22.55 5.00 2.19
C LEU A 192 23.18 6.39 2.34
N SER A 193 22.65 7.41 1.66
CA SER A 193 23.14 8.79 1.71
C SER A 193 22.79 9.50 3.03
N ASN A 194 21.81 8.98 3.77
CA ASN A 194 21.33 9.54 5.04
C ASN A 194 21.86 8.78 6.27
N LEU A 195 22.79 7.84 6.10
CA LEU A 195 23.34 7.04 7.20
C LEU A 195 24.27 7.89 8.06
N THR A 196 24.09 7.78 9.39
CA THR A 196 24.96 8.42 10.36
C THR A 196 26.29 7.66 10.51
N ASP A 197 27.31 8.30 11.09
CA ASP A 197 28.60 7.64 11.33
C ASP A 197 28.47 6.35 12.19
N ALA A 198 27.51 6.31 13.11
CA ALA A 198 27.22 5.12 13.91
C ALA A 198 26.63 3.97 13.07
N ASP A 199 25.81 4.29 12.07
CA ASP A 199 25.25 3.30 11.14
C ASP A 199 26.35 2.75 10.23
N TRP A 200 27.28 3.60 9.78
CA TRP A 200 28.43 3.18 8.98
C TRP A 200 29.36 2.21 9.74
N VAL A 201 29.55 2.42 11.04
CA VAL A 201 30.31 1.48 11.89
C VAL A 201 29.60 0.13 11.99
N THR A 202 28.28 0.14 12.18
CA THR A 202 27.47 -1.09 12.21
C THR A 202 27.50 -1.84 10.87
N LEU A 203 27.44 -1.10 9.76
CA LEU A 203 27.53 -1.65 8.41
C LEU A 203 28.91 -2.24 8.14
N ARG A 204 29.98 -1.58 8.61
CA ARG A 204 31.37 -2.05 8.50
C ARG A 204 31.59 -3.35 9.28
N ASN A 205 30.98 -3.48 10.44
CA ASN A 205 30.99 -4.72 11.23
C ASN A 205 30.23 -5.86 10.52
N SER A 206 29.32 -5.52 9.60
CA SER A 206 28.58 -6.46 8.77
C SER A 206 29.17 -6.65 7.36
N SER A 207 30.35 -6.09 7.09
CA SER A 207 31.01 -6.08 5.77
C SER A 207 31.19 -7.47 5.16
N GLY A 208 31.49 -8.49 5.97
CA GLY A 208 31.61 -9.87 5.51
C GLY A 208 30.30 -10.45 4.94
N MET A 209 29.15 -10.05 5.50
CA MET A 209 27.84 -10.45 5.00
C MET A 209 27.51 -9.72 3.68
N ILE A 210 27.83 -8.44 3.58
CA ILE A 210 27.64 -7.62 2.37
C ILE A 210 28.49 -8.15 1.21
N LEU A 211 29.74 -8.51 1.47
CA LEU A 211 30.62 -9.10 0.45
C LEU A 211 30.13 -10.48 -0.03
N ARG A 212 29.62 -11.32 0.88
CA ARG A 212 29.00 -12.59 0.50
C ARG A 212 27.73 -12.38 -0.33
N LEU A 213 26.88 -11.45 0.06
CA LEU A 213 25.68 -11.08 -0.70
C LEU A 213 26.07 -10.61 -2.11
N SER A 214 27.05 -9.71 -2.22
CA SER A 214 27.59 -9.24 -3.50
C SER A 214 28.11 -10.39 -4.37
N SER A 215 28.86 -11.33 -3.79
CA SER A 215 29.37 -12.51 -4.51
C SER A 215 28.24 -13.39 -5.05
N HIS A 216 27.19 -13.63 -4.25
CA HIS A 216 26.03 -14.40 -4.68
C HIS A 216 25.24 -13.69 -5.79
N LEU A 217 25.03 -12.37 -5.67
CA LEU A 217 24.37 -11.57 -6.70
C LEU A 217 25.14 -11.57 -8.02
N SER A 218 26.46 -11.42 -7.97
CA SER A 218 27.32 -11.50 -9.16
C SER A 218 27.26 -12.89 -9.82
N THR A 219 27.20 -13.95 -9.02
CA THR A 219 27.06 -15.33 -9.54
C THR A 219 25.72 -15.56 -10.22
N ILE A 220 24.64 -15.01 -9.65
CA ILE A 220 23.30 -15.08 -10.24
C ILE A 220 23.25 -14.26 -11.54
N SER A 221 23.82 -13.07 -11.55
CA SER A 221 23.93 -12.22 -12.74
C SER A 221 24.69 -12.93 -13.87
N ALA A 222 25.85 -13.54 -13.56
CA ALA A 222 26.63 -14.30 -14.56
C ALA A 222 25.85 -15.47 -15.17
N LYS A 223 25.00 -16.15 -14.38
CA LYS A 223 24.12 -17.23 -14.86
C LYS A 223 22.95 -16.72 -15.71
N LEU A 224 22.48 -15.49 -15.49
CA LEU A 224 21.41 -14.88 -16.28
C LEU A 224 21.92 -14.30 -17.61
N VAL A 225 23.18 -13.87 -17.66
CA VAL A 225 23.80 -13.27 -18.85
C VAL A 225 24.40 -14.32 -19.80
N SER A 226 24.73 -15.51 -19.29
CA SER A 226 25.23 -16.60 -20.14
C SER A 226 24.06 -17.26 -20.88
N PRO A 227 23.99 -17.21 -22.23
CA PRO A 227 22.93 -17.88 -22.97
C PRO A 227 23.06 -19.39 -22.83
N SER A 228 21.93 -20.07 -22.65
CA SER A 228 21.82 -21.53 -22.75
C SER A 228 22.00 -21.98 -24.20
#